data_AF-A0AA40D486-F1
#
_entry.id   AF-A0AA40D486-F1
#
_cell.length_a   1.000
_cell.length_b   1.000
_cell.length_c   1.000
_cell.angle_alpha   90.00
_cell.angle_beta   90.00
_cell.angle_gamma   90.00
#
_symmetry.space_group_name_H-M   'P 1'
#
loop_
_entity.id
_entity.type
_entity.pdbx_description
1 polymer ?
#
loop_
_entity_poly.entity_id
_entity_poly.type
_entity_poly.pdbx_seq_one_letter_code
_entity_poly.pdbx_strand_id
1 'polypeptide(L)'
;MDTNATLLRHGAMQASLKKRPADEDVNPDQVKRLKGIWKTDDKPTTLESALDELEFVKAQLASVLDFVNESGKASDLPPSLKPLLIARLGPQSLANSLKKKIRALGERLQDEVDRWKETGTTNNTIATAMIQFIKPIREISEIDHPDALAEAYGLVFIVKDWWYVMDGRRYDEGTDYEDNQMDQLLLGIVEKRKEAGHRWEWAADLEDLDGEAKRLAEYGIEPWYAESRKALRELVDGQILETS
;
A
#
# COMPACT_ATOMS: atom_id res chain seq x y z
N MET A 1 -49.55 6.22 19.68
CA MET A 1 -50.19 7.27 18.87
C MET A 1 -49.24 8.43 18.81
N ASP A 2 -48.96 8.86 17.58
CA ASP A 2 -48.35 10.10 17.07
C ASP A 2 -46.87 10.38 17.39
N THR A 3 -45.90 10.20 16.48
CA THR A 3 -45.54 10.86 15.19
C THR A 3 -44.96 12.28 15.28
N ASN A 4 -43.71 12.39 14.79
CA ASN A 4 -43.09 13.50 14.05
C ASN A 4 -42.99 14.91 14.69
N ALA A 5 -41.76 15.41 14.85
CA ALA A 5 -41.19 16.37 13.89
C ALA A 5 -39.76 16.80 14.23
N THR A 6 -38.87 16.47 13.30
CA THR A 6 -37.58 17.06 12.92
C THR A 6 -37.62 18.59 12.81
N LEU A 7 -36.57 19.30 13.26
CA LEU A 7 -35.77 20.26 12.45
C LEU A 7 -34.83 21.17 13.28
N LEU A 8 -33.66 21.40 12.69
CA LEU A 8 -32.75 22.54 12.86
C LEU A 8 -31.76 22.55 14.04
N ARG A 9 -30.66 21.82 13.87
CA ARG A 9 -29.32 22.36 14.18
C ARG A 9 -28.33 22.02 13.06
N HIS A 10 -28.48 22.70 11.93
CA HIS A 10 -27.41 22.94 10.98
C HIS A 10 -26.84 24.34 11.27
N GLY A 11 -25.60 24.39 11.72
CA GLY A 11 -24.92 25.66 12.00
C GLY A 11 -23.55 25.45 12.61
N ALA A 12 -22.52 25.62 11.78
CA ALA A 12 -21.12 25.86 12.12
C ALA A 12 -20.29 24.69 12.70
N MET A 13 -19.71 23.90 11.79
CA MET A 13 -18.38 23.30 12.01
C MET A 13 -17.55 23.38 10.72
N GLN A 14 -17.40 24.60 10.22
CA GLN A 14 -16.21 24.97 9.44
C GLN A 14 -15.18 25.54 10.41
N ALA A 15 -13.91 25.24 10.14
CA ALA A 15 -12.69 25.66 10.85
C ALA A 15 -12.18 24.73 11.97
N SER A 16 -11.55 23.62 11.56
CA SER A 16 -10.26 23.24 12.12
C SER A 16 -9.37 22.57 11.05
N LEU A 17 -9.14 23.32 9.97
CA LEU A 17 -8.02 23.10 9.05
C LEU A 17 -6.80 23.78 9.69
N LYS A 18 -6.05 23.10 10.56
CA LYS A 18 -4.70 23.55 10.93
C LYS A 18 -3.71 22.40 11.06
N LYS A 19 -2.71 22.50 10.17
CA LYS A 19 -1.39 21.87 10.14
C LYS A 19 -1.34 20.44 9.57
N ARG A 20 -1.29 20.38 8.23
CA ARG A 20 -0.53 19.35 7.52
C ARG A 20 0.95 19.46 7.92
N PRO A 21 1.67 18.34 8.10
CA PRO A 21 3.11 18.39 8.24
C PRO A 21 3.75 18.81 6.91
N ALA A 22 4.78 19.65 7.05
CA ALA A 22 5.71 20.21 6.08
C ALA A 22 5.56 19.78 4.60
N ASP A 23 5.31 20.79 3.76
CA ASP A 23 5.81 20.78 2.40
C ASP A 23 7.31 20.42 2.45
N GLU A 24 7.66 19.22 1.98
CA GLU A 24 9.03 18.93 1.58
C GLU A 24 9.40 19.98 0.52
N ASP A 25 10.39 20.82 0.82
CA ASP A 25 10.90 21.89 -0.02
C ASP A 25 11.27 21.36 -1.41
N VAL A 26 10.31 21.35 -2.33
CA VAL A 26 10.55 21.13 -3.74
C VAL A 26 11.35 22.32 -4.22
N ASN A 27 12.64 22.09 -4.50
CA ASN A 27 13.56 23.14 -4.93
C ASN A 27 12.93 23.92 -6.12
N PRO A 28 12.63 25.22 -5.96
CA PRO A 28 11.99 26.03 -6.99
C PRO A 28 12.78 26.04 -8.32
N ASP A 29 14.10 25.88 -8.25
CA ASP A 29 14.98 25.84 -9.42
C ASP A 29 14.85 24.53 -10.20
N GLN A 30 14.53 23.40 -9.55
CA GLN A 30 14.25 22.13 -10.24
C GLN A 30 12.94 22.23 -11.03
N VAL A 31 11.90 22.81 -10.43
CA VAL A 31 10.60 23.03 -11.09
C VAL A 31 10.72 24.05 -12.23
N LYS A 32 11.54 25.08 -12.06
CA LYS A 32 11.78 26.10 -13.10
C LYS A 32 12.60 25.55 -14.29
N ARG A 33 13.57 24.67 -14.05
CA ARG A 33 14.29 23.93 -15.10
C ARG A 33 13.36 23.06 -15.94
N LEU A 34 12.47 22.30 -15.29
CA LEU A 34 11.51 21.43 -15.98
C LEU A 34 10.52 22.22 -16.87
N LYS A 35 10.13 23.43 -16.49
CA LYS A 35 9.21 24.29 -17.26
C LYS A 35 9.85 25.02 -18.44
N GLY A 36 11.16 25.23 -18.44
CA GLY A 36 11.86 25.95 -19.51
C GLY A 36 12.09 25.14 -20.78
N ILE A 37 12.03 23.81 -20.69
CA ILE A 37 12.50 22.88 -21.72
C ILE A 37 11.44 22.61 -22.81
N TRP A 38 10.15 22.75 -22.50
CA TRP A 38 9.05 22.48 -23.44
C TRP A 38 8.73 23.63 -24.42
N LYS A 39 9.65 24.58 -24.61
CA LYS A 39 9.45 25.80 -25.41
C LYS A 39 10.18 25.84 -26.75
N THR A 40 10.82 24.76 -27.17
CA THR A 40 11.51 24.71 -28.47
C THR A 40 10.59 24.08 -29.52
N ASP A 41 10.01 24.93 -30.38
CA ASP A 41 9.27 24.53 -31.60
C ASP A 41 10.20 24.02 -32.74
N ASP A 42 11.49 23.86 -32.47
CA ASP A 42 12.49 23.45 -33.46
C ASP A 42 12.44 21.94 -33.68
N LYS A 43 11.84 21.52 -34.80
CA LYS A 43 11.91 20.12 -35.25
C LYS A 43 13.35 19.78 -35.67
N PRO A 44 13.87 18.61 -35.31
CA PRO A 44 15.22 18.21 -35.69
C PRO A 44 15.34 18.13 -37.22
N THR A 45 16.36 18.79 -37.77
CA THR A 45 16.56 18.92 -39.22
C THR A 45 17.43 17.80 -39.80
N THR A 46 18.11 17.02 -38.95
CA THR A 46 18.94 15.87 -39.32
C THR A 46 18.66 14.66 -38.42
N LEU A 47 19.00 13.46 -38.90
CA LEU A 47 18.87 12.23 -38.12
C LEU A 47 19.73 12.27 -36.85
N GLU A 48 20.94 12.81 -36.93
CA GLU A 48 21.83 13.01 -35.77
C GLU A 48 21.19 13.95 -34.74
N SER A 49 20.63 15.07 -35.18
CA SER A 49 19.91 16.00 -34.29
C SER A 49 18.68 15.35 -33.63
N ALA A 50 17.97 14.47 -34.34
CA ALA A 50 16.83 13.75 -33.78
C ALA A 50 17.24 12.69 -32.75
N LEU A 51 18.39 12.04 -32.95
CA LEU A 51 18.95 11.09 -31.99
C LEU A 51 19.44 11.79 -30.72
N ASP A 52 20.11 12.93 -30.86
CA ASP A 52 20.54 13.74 -29.71
C ASP A 52 19.35 14.24 -28.88
N GLU A 53 18.29 14.71 -29.55
CA GLU A 53 17.05 15.13 -28.87
C GLU A 53 16.35 13.96 -28.17
N LEU A 54 16.32 12.78 -28.80
CA LEU A 54 15.76 11.58 -28.19
C LEU A 54 16.54 11.17 -26.93
N GLU A 55 17.88 11.17 -26.97
CA GLU A 55 18.72 10.86 -25.81
C GLU A 55 18.54 11.91 -24.69
N PHE A 56 18.41 13.19 -25.05
CA PHE A 56 18.10 14.24 -24.09
C PHE A 56 16.73 14.01 -23.42
N VAL A 57 15.68 13.70 -24.18
CA VAL A 57 14.34 13.43 -23.63
C VAL A 57 14.34 12.20 -22.73
N LYS A 58 15.06 11.13 -23.10
CA LYS A 58 15.23 9.95 -22.24
C LYS A 58 15.92 10.31 -20.92
N ALA A 59 16.96 11.13 -20.96
CA ALA A 59 17.65 11.58 -19.76
C ALA A 59 16.75 12.44 -18.85
N GLN A 60 15.91 13.31 -19.43
CA GLN A 60 14.93 14.08 -18.66
C GLN A 60 13.87 13.18 -18.03
N LEU A 61 13.33 12.22 -18.79
CA LEU A 61 12.35 11.27 -18.28
C LEU A 61 12.92 10.44 -17.13
N ALA A 62 14.16 9.97 -17.28
CA ALA A 62 14.90 9.28 -16.22
C ALA A 62 14.99 10.14 -14.94
N SER A 63 15.40 11.41 -15.06
CA SER A 63 15.48 12.33 -13.93
C SER A 63 14.14 12.57 -13.25
N VAL A 64 13.05 12.65 -14.02
CA VAL A 64 11.69 12.79 -13.46
C VAL A 64 11.25 11.54 -12.71
N LEU A 65 11.53 10.35 -13.25
CA LEU A 65 11.20 9.09 -12.59
C LEU A 65 11.97 8.92 -11.27
N ASP A 66 13.25 9.30 -11.24
CA ASP A 66 14.08 9.28 -10.03
C ASP A 66 13.52 10.25 -8.97
N PHE A 67 13.19 11.48 -9.36
CA PHE A 67 12.58 12.47 -8.46
C PHE A 67 11.23 11.99 -7.88
N VAL A 68 10.39 11.36 -8.70
CA VAL A 68 9.11 10.81 -8.24
C VAL A 68 9.32 9.66 -7.25
N ASN A 69 10.33 8.82 -7.47
CA ASN A 69 10.69 7.76 -6.54
C ASN A 69 11.22 8.32 -5.21
N GLU A 70 12.16 9.27 -5.26
CA GLU A 70 12.75 9.90 -4.08
C GLU A 70 11.69 10.61 -3.21
N SER A 71 10.76 11.33 -3.84
CA SER A 71 9.63 11.99 -3.17
C SER A 71 8.56 11.02 -2.64
N GLY A 72 8.74 9.70 -2.80
CA GLY A 72 7.81 8.69 -2.29
C GLY A 72 6.47 8.68 -3.02
N LYS A 73 6.38 9.26 -4.22
CA LYS A 73 5.14 9.38 -5.03
C LYS A 73 5.06 8.36 -6.17
N ALA A 74 5.96 7.38 -6.20
CA ALA A 74 5.99 6.32 -7.21
C ALA A 74 4.62 5.64 -7.43
N SER A 75 3.89 5.36 -6.35
CA SER A 75 2.56 4.72 -6.43
C SER A 75 1.46 5.60 -7.04
N ASP A 76 1.67 6.92 -7.09
CA ASP A 76 0.74 7.89 -7.69
C ASP A 76 0.96 8.10 -9.20
N LEU A 77 1.99 7.47 -9.78
CA LEU A 77 2.23 7.60 -11.21
C LEU A 77 1.04 7.09 -12.03
N PRO A 78 0.71 7.77 -13.14
CA PRO A 78 -0.29 7.28 -14.06
C PRO A 78 0.13 5.91 -14.65
N PRO A 79 -0.83 5.06 -15.06
CA PRO A 79 -0.53 3.71 -15.58
C PRO A 79 0.47 3.70 -16.75
N SER A 80 0.54 4.76 -17.55
CA SER A 80 1.49 4.87 -18.67
C SER A 80 2.95 5.06 -18.22
N LEU A 81 3.20 5.56 -17.01
CA LEU A 81 4.54 5.82 -16.48
C LEU A 81 5.03 4.73 -15.52
N LYS A 82 4.13 3.94 -14.91
CA LYS A 82 4.51 2.83 -14.03
C LYS A 82 5.44 1.81 -14.72
N PRO A 83 5.20 1.34 -15.97
CA PRO A 83 6.12 0.42 -16.64
C PRO A 83 7.52 1.01 -16.82
N LEU A 84 7.62 2.31 -17.09
CA LEU A 84 8.91 2.99 -17.25
C LEU A 84 9.66 3.10 -15.91
N LEU A 85 8.93 3.36 -14.82
CA LEU A 85 9.49 3.33 -13.49
C LEU A 85 9.99 1.93 -13.12
N ILE A 86 9.17 0.90 -13.36
CA ILE A 86 9.51 -0.50 -13.06
C ILE A 86 10.73 -0.94 -13.86
N ALA A 87 10.79 -0.64 -15.15
CA ALA A 87 11.93 -0.98 -16.00
C ALA A 87 13.24 -0.32 -15.53
N ARG A 88 13.14 0.83 -14.84
CA ARG A 88 14.30 1.60 -14.37
C ARG A 88 14.71 1.24 -12.94
N LEU A 89 13.76 1.17 -12.02
CA LEU A 89 13.98 1.11 -10.57
C LEU A 89 13.36 -0.13 -9.91
N GLY A 90 12.73 -1.00 -10.70
CA GLY A 90 12.05 -2.20 -10.23
C GLY A 90 10.72 -1.93 -9.51
N PRO A 91 9.97 -2.99 -9.16
CA PRO A 91 8.71 -2.90 -8.43
C PRO A 91 8.90 -2.38 -6.99
N GLN A 92 10.11 -2.48 -6.43
CA GLN A 92 10.46 -1.98 -5.10
C GLN A 92 10.18 -0.47 -4.96
N SER A 93 10.31 0.31 -6.02
CA SER A 93 9.99 1.75 -6.02
C SER A 93 8.51 2.02 -5.68
N LEU A 94 7.60 1.33 -6.37
CA LEU A 94 6.15 1.38 -6.11
C LEU A 94 5.84 0.89 -4.71
N ALA A 95 6.46 -0.23 -4.31
CA ALA A 95 6.25 -0.83 -3.00
C ALA A 95 6.70 0.09 -1.87
N ASN A 96 7.89 0.68 -1.94
CA ASN A 96 8.38 1.62 -0.92
C ASN A 96 7.50 2.86 -0.79
N SER A 97 6.98 3.37 -1.90
CA SER A 97 5.98 4.45 -1.88
C SER A 97 4.70 4.03 -1.15
N LEU A 98 4.19 2.81 -1.38
CA LEU A 98 3.03 2.28 -0.65
C LEU A 98 3.35 2.01 0.82
N LYS A 99 4.51 1.44 1.16
CA LYS A 99 4.97 1.22 2.55
C LYS A 99 4.91 2.51 3.35
N LYS A 100 5.41 3.62 2.79
CA LYS A 100 5.34 4.95 3.41
C LYS A 100 3.89 5.40 3.65
N LYS A 101 3.01 5.20 2.66
CA LYS A 101 1.58 5.58 2.78
C LYS A 101 0.81 4.74 3.80
N ILE A 102 1.02 3.43 3.80
CA ILE A 102 0.37 2.51 4.74
C ILE A 102 0.79 2.88 6.17
N ARG A 103 2.10 3.05 6.42
CA ARG A 103 2.61 3.46 7.74
C ARG A 103 2.07 4.82 8.17
N ALA A 104 2.13 5.83 7.31
CA ALA A 104 1.60 7.16 7.65
C ALA A 104 0.10 7.13 7.95
N LEU A 105 -0.67 6.29 7.24
CA LEU A 105 -2.08 6.10 7.54
C LEU A 105 -2.28 5.36 8.86
N GLY A 106 -1.55 4.27 9.07
CA GLY A 106 -1.61 3.45 10.28
C GLY A 106 -1.27 4.25 11.54
N GLU A 107 -0.17 5.00 11.52
CA GLU A 107 0.24 5.91 12.61
C GLU A 107 -0.84 6.94 12.92
N ARG A 108 -1.43 7.57 11.89
CA ARG A 108 -2.54 8.51 12.08
C ARG A 108 -3.77 7.84 12.70
N LEU A 109 -4.11 6.63 12.26
CA LEU A 109 -5.27 5.90 12.76
C LEU A 109 -5.05 5.39 14.18
N GLN A 110 -3.83 4.96 14.52
CA GLN A 110 -3.44 4.62 15.88
C GLN A 110 -3.69 5.81 16.83
N ASP A 111 -3.20 7.01 16.47
CA ASP A 111 -3.43 8.24 17.25
C ASP A 111 -4.93 8.59 17.39
N GLU A 112 -5.75 8.15 16.45
CA GLU A 112 -7.20 8.33 16.48
C GLU A 112 -7.91 7.28 17.35
N VAL A 113 -7.44 6.03 17.35
CA VAL A 113 -7.92 4.95 18.24
C VAL A 113 -7.58 5.25 19.69
N ASP A 114 -6.37 5.74 19.98
CA ASP A 114 -5.98 6.16 21.33
C ASP A 114 -6.92 7.26 21.88
N ARG A 115 -7.58 8.02 20.98
CA ARG A 115 -8.58 9.05 21.27
C ARG A 115 -10.01 8.65 20.87
N TRP A 116 -10.33 7.35 20.81
CA TRP A 116 -11.61 6.84 20.29
C TRP A 116 -12.86 7.49 20.91
N LYS A 117 -12.81 7.91 22.18
CA LYS A 117 -13.94 8.60 22.84
C LYS A 117 -14.30 9.93 22.19
N GLU A 118 -13.34 10.57 21.54
CA GLU A 118 -13.47 11.85 20.85
C GLU A 118 -13.69 11.67 19.35
N THR A 119 -12.97 10.72 18.75
CA THR A 119 -12.95 10.49 17.30
C THR A 119 -14.04 9.54 16.82
N GLY A 120 -14.47 8.60 17.68
CA GLY A 120 -15.32 7.48 17.30
C GLY A 120 -14.61 6.44 16.43
N THR A 121 -13.28 6.52 16.26
CA THR A 121 -12.49 5.59 15.45
C THR A 121 -12.47 4.21 16.11
N THR A 122 -12.73 3.18 15.30
CA THR A 122 -12.78 1.77 15.72
C THR A 122 -11.92 0.89 14.82
N ASN A 123 -11.74 -0.39 15.13
CA ASN A 123 -10.99 -1.29 14.25
C ASN A 123 -11.66 -1.44 12.89
N ASN A 124 -12.99 -1.42 12.83
CA ASN A 124 -13.68 -1.41 11.54
C ASN A 124 -13.35 -0.15 10.70
N THR A 125 -13.17 0.99 11.36
CA THR A 125 -12.71 2.22 10.68
C THR A 125 -11.32 2.03 10.09
N ILE A 126 -10.44 1.31 10.79
CA ILE A 126 -9.09 1.00 10.34
C ILE A 126 -9.10 0.03 9.16
N ALA A 127 -9.80 -1.10 9.28
CA ALA A 127 -9.96 -2.08 8.21
C ALA A 127 -10.49 -1.42 6.92
N THR A 128 -11.58 -0.65 7.04
CA THR A 128 -12.14 0.14 5.93
C THR A 128 -11.11 1.07 5.29
N ALA A 129 -10.29 1.74 6.11
CA ALA A 129 -9.26 2.65 5.61
C ALA A 129 -8.09 1.91 4.94
N MET A 130 -7.74 0.71 5.39
CA MET A 130 -6.62 -0.07 4.85
C MET A 130 -6.95 -0.71 3.50
N ILE A 131 -8.22 -0.96 3.20
CA ILE A 131 -8.66 -1.60 1.94
C ILE A 131 -8.31 -0.83 0.68
N GLN A 132 -8.14 0.49 0.79
CA GLN A 132 -7.69 1.29 -0.34
C GLN A 132 -6.35 0.80 -0.92
N PHE A 133 -5.56 0.05 -0.14
CA PHE A 133 -4.28 -0.52 -0.57
C PHE A 133 -4.40 -1.89 -1.25
N ILE A 134 -5.54 -2.58 -1.20
CA ILE A 134 -5.72 -3.90 -1.84
C ILE A 134 -5.44 -3.82 -3.34
N LYS A 135 -6.06 -2.85 -4.03
CA LYS A 135 -5.87 -2.70 -5.48
C LYS A 135 -4.40 -2.38 -5.83
N PRO A 136 -3.72 -1.40 -5.23
CA PRO A 136 -2.30 -1.15 -5.47
C PRO A 136 -1.39 -2.35 -5.19
N ILE A 137 -1.64 -3.12 -4.13
CA ILE A 137 -0.84 -4.33 -3.81
C ILE A 137 -1.08 -5.41 -4.88
N ARG A 138 -2.34 -5.61 -5.29
CA ARG A 138 -2.69 -6.53 -6.37
C ARG A 138 -2.00 -6.16 -7.68
N GLU A 139 -2.03 -4.87 -8.05
CA GLU A 139 -1.33 -4.36 -9.23
C GLU A 139 0.18 -4.69 -9.18
N ILE A 140 0.82 -4.57 -8.01
CA ILE A 140 2.23 -4.97 -7.86
C ILE A 140 2.38 -6.48 -8.05
N SER A 141 1.51 -7.30 -7.46
CA SER A 141 1.54 -8.77 -7.60
C SER A 141 1.32 -9.29 -9.02
N GLU A 142 0.92 -8.43 -9.95
CA GLU A 142 0.65 -8.75 -11.36
C GLU A 142 1.77 -8.24 -12.29
N ILE A 143 2.79 -7.55 -11.76
CA ILE A 143 3.95 -7.13 -12.53
C ILE A 143 4.79 -8.37 -12.86
N ASP A 144 5.09 -8.55 -14.14
CA ASP A 144 6.04 -9.56 -14.63
C ASP A 144 7.48 -9.14 -14.30
N HIS A 145 7.85 -9.28 -13.03
CA HIS A 145 9.18 -9.01 -12.49
C HIS A 145 9.46 -9.95 -11.32
N PRO A 146 10.68 -10.53 -11.21
CA PRO A 146 11.01 -11.53 -10.18
C PRO A 146 10.67 -11.09 -8.74
N ASP A 147 10.96 -9.82 -8.43
CA ASP A 147 10.75 -9.27 -7.08
C ASP A 147 9.32 -8.77 -6.81
N ALA A 148 8.45 -8.72 -7.81
CA ALA A 148 7.13 -8.11 -7.67
C ALA A 148 6.24 -8.83 -6.65
N LEU A 149 6.25 -10.17 -6.67
CA LEU A 149 5.54 -10.99 -5.69
C LEU A 149 6.10 -10.83 -4.28
N ALA A 150 7.42 -10.65 -4.13
CA ALA A 150 8.09 -10.34 -2.86
C ALA A 150 7.62 -9.03 -2.26
N GLU A 151 7.60 -7.99 -3.08
CA GLU A 151 7.15 -6.69 -2.63
C GLU A 151 5.65 -6.67 -2.28
N ALA A 152 4.81 -7.31 -3.10
CA ALA A 152 3.37 -7.40 -2.83
C ALA A 152 3.10 -8.14 -1.51
N TYR A 153 3.78 -9.26 -1.27
CA TYR A 153 3.64 -10.03 -0.04
C TYR A 153 4.07 -9.23 1.20
N GLY A 154 5.22 -8.55 1.14
CA GLY A 154 5.67 -7.71 2.25
C GLY A 154 4.71 -6.55 2.56
N LEU A 155 4.05 -5.99 1.54
CA LEU A 155 3.03 -4.97 1.74
C LEU A 155 1.80 -5.52 2.47
N VAL A 156 1.39 -6.76 2.19
CA VAL A 156 0.29 -7.41 2.90
C VAL A 156 0.59 -7.54 4.40
N PHE A 157 1.81 -7.95 4.77
CA PHE A 157 2.23 -8.03 6.17
C PHE A 157 2.25 -6.66 6.84
N ILE A 158 2.65 -5.61 6.12
CA ILE A 158 2.58 -4.26 6.69
C ILE A 158 1.11 -3.85 6.92
N VAL A 159 0.20 -4.18 6.00
CA VAL A 159 -1.24 -3.91 6.19
C VAL A 159 -1.80 -4.72 7.38
N LYS A 160 -1.40 -5.99 7.51
CA LYS A 160 -1.74 -6.86 8.65
C LYS A 160 -1.45 -6.19 9.99
N ASP A 161 -0.24 -5.67 10.14
CA ASP A 161 0.23 -5.07 11.39
C ASP A 161 -0.58 -3.83 11.80
N TRP A 162 -1.28 -3.19 10.85
CA TRP A 162 -2.15 -2.06 11.12
C TRP A 162 -3.64 -2.42 11.11
N TRP A 163 -4.04 -3.65 10.80
CA TRP A 163 -5.44 -4.00 10.60
C TRP A 163 -6.24 -3.99 11.90
N TYR A 164 -5.60 -4.42 13.00
CA TYR A 164 -6.17 -4.42 14.34
C TYR A 164 -5.28 -3.60 15.26
N VAL A 165 -5.86 -2.61 15.95
CA VAL A 165 -5.14 -1.81 16.94
C VAL A 165 -5.59 -2.24 18.33
N MET A 166 -4.62 -2.69 19.14
CA MET A 166 -4.91 -3.31 20.44
C MET A 166 -4.71 -2.34 21.62
N ASP A 167 -5.68 -1.45 21.90
CA ASP A 167 -5.66 -0.55 23.09
C ASP A 167 -6.53 -1.03 24.27
N GLY A 168 -6.50 -2.33 24.57
CA GLY A 168 -7.07 -2.92 25.80
C GLY A 168 -8.57 -2.66 26.07
N ARG A 169 -9.32 -2.08 25.11
CA ARG A 169 -10.69 -1.59 25.30
C ARG A 169 -11.49 -1.74 24.02
N ARG A 170 -12.57 -2.52 24.15
CA ARG A 170 -13.64 -2.74 23.16
C ARG A 170 -13.14 -2.94 21.73
N TYR A 171 -12.92 -4.21 21.41
CA TYR A 171 -12.64 -4.67 20.07
C TYR A 171 -13.96 -4.81 19.32
N ASP A 172 -14.13 -4.04 18.27
CA ASP A 172 -15.00 -4.45 17.18
C ASP A 172 -14.16 -5.21 16.15
N GLU A 173 -14.77 -6.21 15.54
CA GLU A 173 -14.16 -6.96 14.45
C GLU A 173 -14.11 -6.09 13.19
N GLY A 174 -13.19 -6.40 12.28
CA GLY A 174 -13.35 -5.97 10.89
C GLY A 174 -14.67 -6.51 10.35
N THR A 175 -15.24 -5.87 9.35
CA THR A 175 -16.42 -6.42 8.69
C THR A 175 -16.01 -7.61 7.81
N ASP A 176 -16.83 -8.67 7.81
CA ASP A 176 -16.58 -9.92 7.06
C ASP A 176 -16.20 -9.73 5.58
N TYR A 177 -16.69 -8.66 4.96
CA TYR A 177 -16.43 -8.34 3.57
C TYR A 177 -14.99 -7.85 3.36
N GLU A 178 -14.59 -6.89 4.18
CA GLU A 178 -13.28 -6.26 4.20
C GLU A 178 -12.18 -7.27 4.52
N ASP A 179 -12.40 -8.09 5.54
CA ASP A 179 -11.50 -9.16 5.96
C ASP A 179 -11.31 -10.20 4.84
N ASN A 180 -12.40 -10.64 4.20
CA ASN A 180 -12.33 -11.55 3.05
C ASN A 180 -11.50 -11.00 1.90
N GLN A 181 -11.64 -9.71 1.56
CA GLN A 181 -10.88 -9.15 0.43
C GLN A 181 -9.37 -9.19 0.67
N MET A 182 -8.95 -8.96 1.91
CA MET A 182 -7.55 -9.00 2.29
C MET A 182 -7.02 -10.44 2.35
N ASP A 183 -7.81 -11.38 2.88
CA ASP A 183 -7.46 -12.81 2.88
C ASP A 183 -7.26 -13.33 1.46
N GLN A 184 -8.22 -13.03 0.57
CA GLN A 184 -8.15 -13.45 -0.84
C GLN A 184 -6.95 -12.84 -1.57
N LEU A 185 -6.53 -11.63 -1.21
CA LEU A 185 -5.30 -11.04 -1.75
C LEU A 185 -4.07 -11.80 -1.28
N LEU A 186 -3.96 -12.09 0.02
CA LEU A 186 -2.83 -12.84 0.57
C LEU A 186 -2.77 -14.26 -0.02
N LEU A 187 -3.90 -14.96 -0.03
CA LEU A 187 -4.04 -16.31 -0.59
C LEU A 187 -3.59 -16.35 -2.06
N GLY A 188 -4.10 -15.43 -2.89
CA GLY A 188 -3.69 -15.36 -4.30
C GLY A 188 -2.20 -15.07 -4.49
N ILE A 189 -1.58 -14.28 -3.61
CA ILE A 189 -0.12 -14.07 -3.64
C ILE A 189 0.62 -15.35 -3.24
N VAL A 190 0.16 -16.07 -2.21
CA VAL A 190 0.74 -17.34 -1.76
C VAL A 190 0.68 -18.39 -2.88
N GLU A 191 -0.47 -18.53 -3.55
CA GLU A 191 -0.67 -19.46 -4.67
C GLU A 191 0.27 -19.15 -5.84
N LYS A 192 0.32 -17.89 -6.31
CA LYS A 192 1.24 -17.47 -7.38
C LYS A 192 2.69 -17.77 -7.04
N ARG A 193 3.08 -17.58 -5.77
CA ARG A 193 4.45 -17.84 -5.31
C ARG A 193 4.78 -19.33 -5.25
N LYS A 194 3.81 -20.17 -4.86
CA LYS A 194 3.92 -21.63 -4.95
C LYS A 194 4.15 -22.05 -6.40
N GLU A 195 3.34 -21.53 -7.33
CA GLU A 195 3.45 -21.84 -8.77
C GLU A 195 4.78 -21.40 -9.37
N ALA A 196 5.32 -20.25 -8.93
CA ALA A 196 6.63 -19.75 -9.34
C ALA A 196 7.81 -20.56 -8.76
N GLY A 197 7.57 -21.52 -7.86
CA GLY A 197 8.62 -22.34 -7.24
C GLY A 197 9.53 -21.56 -6.29
N HIS A 198 9.09 -20.40 -5.81
CA HIS A 198 9.87 -19.58 -4.89
C HIS A 198 9.97 -20.26 -3.52
N ARG A 199 11.20 -20.54 -3.06
CA ARG A 199 11.47 -21.06 -1.72
C ARG A 199 11.65 -19.89 -0.76
N TRP A 200 10.60 -19.50 -0.04
CA TRP A 200 10.71 -18.53 1.06
C TRP A 200 10.49 -19.22 2.40
N GLU A 201 10.70 -18.47 3.47
CA GLU A 201 10.58 -18.91 4.86
C GLU A 201 9.11 -19.05 5.29
N TRP A 202 8.33 -19.87 4.60
CA TRP A 202 6.90 -20.08 4.86
C TRP A 202 6.60 -20.47 6.31
N ALA A 203 7.52 -21.19 6.95
CA ALA A 203 7.41 -21.58 8.35
C ALA A 203 7.49 -20.37 9.29
N ALA A 204 8.37 -19.40 9.01
CA ALA A 204 8.49 -18.18 9.80
C ALA A 204 7.27 -17.26 9.60
N ASP A 205 6.82 -17.12 8.35
CA ASP A 205 5.60 -16.36 8.03
C ASP A 205 4.37 -16.98 8.73
N LEU A 206 4.24 -18.32 8.71
CA LEU A 206 3.16 -19.01 9.40
C LEU A 206 3.25 -18.87 10.92
N GLU A 207 4.46 -18.90 11.49
CA GLU A 207 4.68 -18.68 12.92
C GLU A 207 4.24 -17.28 13.35
N ASP A 208 4.55 -16.24 12.55
CA ASP A 208 4.08 -14.86 12.79
C ASP A 208 2.54 -14.78 12.80
N LEU A 209 1.90 -15.34 11.76
CA LEU A 209 0.44 -15.35 11.67
C LEU A 209 -0.23 -16.19 12.77
N ASP A 210 0.36 -17.32 13.16
CA ASP A 210 -0.13 -18.16 14.25
C ASP A 210 0.06 -17.47 15.62
N GLY A 211 1.15 -16.76 15.81
CA GLY A 211 1.43 -15.96 17.01
C GLY A 211 0.43 -14.81 17.17
N GLU A 212 0.21 -14.05 16.09
CA GLU A 212 -0.78 -12.96 16.12
C GLU A 212 -2.21 -13.48 16.27
N ALA A 213 -2.59 -14.55 15.59
CA ALA A 213 -3.92 -15.14 15.75
C ALA A 213 -4.20 -15.58 17.19
N LYS A 214 -3.21 -16.17 17.87
CA LYS A 214 -3.33 -16.51 19.31
C LYS A 214 -3.58 -15.27 20.14
N ARG A 215 -2.82 -14.20 19.89
CA ARG A 215 -3.00 -12.90 20.55
C ARG A 215 -4.40 -12.35 20.30
N LEU A 216 -4.90 -12.35 19.06
CA LEU A 216 -6.24 -11.86 18.71
C LEU A 216 -7.35 -12.68 19.39
N ALA A 217 -7.17 -14.00 19.48
CA ALA A 217 -8.11 -14.90 20.15
C ALA A 217 -8.25 -14.62 21.66
N GLU A 218 -7.20 -14.13 22.33
CA GLU A 218 -7.29 -13.67 23.74
C GLU A 218 -8.29 -12.52 23.93
N TYR A 219 -8.59 -11.79 22.84
CA TYR A 219 -9.56 -10.71 22.81
C TYR A 219 -10.87 -11.07 22.10
N GLY A 220 -11.03 -12.36 21.72
CA GLY A 220 -12.21 -12.86 21.04
C GLY A 220 -12.33 -12.42 19.57
N ILE A 221 -11.22 -12.02 18.94
CA ILE A 221 -11.18 -11.59 17.54
C ILE A 221 -10.68 -12.75 16.69
N GLU A 222 -11.41 -13.07 15.62
CA GLU A 222 -10.92 -13.96 14.57
C GLU A 222 -10.05 -13.16 13.59
N PRO A 223 -8.84 -13.62 13.24
CA PRO A 223 -8.02 -12.93 12.24
C PRO A 223 -8.61 -13.01 10.83
N TRP A 224 -8.46 -11.93 10.06
CA TRP A 224 -8.90 -11.88 8.67
C TRP A 224 -8.21 -12.88 7.73
N TYR A 225 -7.08 -13.48 8.10
CA TYR A 225 -6.24 -14.33 7.24
C TYR A 225 -6.42 -15.84 7.49
N ALA A 226 -7.64 -16.29 7.79
CA ALA A 226 -7.90 -17.69 8.15
C ALA A 226 -7.56 -18.67 7.01
N GLU A 227 -7.99 -18.39 5.78
CA GLU A 227 -7.74 -19.28 4.63
C GLU A 227 -6.28 -19.20 4.19
N SER A 228 -5.67 -18.01 4.22
CA SER A 228 -4.24 -17.83 3.93
C SER A 228 -3.35 -18.60 4.90
N ARG A 229 -3.67 -18.59 6.21
CA ARG A 229 -2.93 -19.39 7.21
C ARG A 229 -3.03 -20.88 6.93
N LYS A 230 -4.22 -21.36 6.57
CA LYS A 230 -4.42 -22.76 6.19
C LYS A 230 -3.59 -23.13 4.97
N ALA A 231 -3.58 -22.31 3.93
CA ALA A 231 -2.78 -22.54 2.73
C ALA A 231 -1.27 -22.55 3.02
N LEU A 232 -0.78 -21.65 3.87
CA LEU A 232 0.62 -21.64 4.32
C LEU A 232 0.98 -22.90 5.12
N ARG A 233 0.09 -23.37 5.99
CA ARG A 233 0.30 -24.61 6.75
C ARG A 233 0.45 -25.83 5.83
N GLU A 234 -0.41 -25.95 4.83
CA GLU A 234 -0.32 -27.02 3.82
C GLU A 234 1.02 -26.98 3.05
N LEU A 235 1.55 -25.78 2.77
CA LEU A 235 2.86 -25.61 2.14
C LEU A 235 4.02 -26.06 3.04
N VAL A 236 4.01 -25.65 4.31
CA VAL A 236 5.04 -26.02 5.29
C VAL A 236 5.05 -27.53 5.50
N ASP A 237 3.87 -28.14 5.69
CA ASP A 237 3.73 -29.59 5.85
C ASP A 237 4.24 -30.35 4.61
N GLY A 238 3.93 -29.84 3.40
CA GLY A 238 4.45 -30.39 2.15
C GLY A 238 5.98 -30.32 2.03
N GLN A 239 6.61 -29.23 2.46
CA GLN A 239 8.07 -29.08 2.43
C GLN A 239 8.79 -30.06 3.39
N ILE A 240 8.20 -30.34 4.55
CA ILE A 240 8.75 -31.31 5.51
C ILE A 240 8.75 -32.72 4.90
N LEU A 241 7.72 -33.08 4.14
CA LEU A 241 7.61 -34.38 3.47
C LEU A 241 8.59 -34.55 2.30
N GLU A 242 8.96 -33.47 1.59
CA GLU A 242 9.96 -33.53 0.51
C GLU A 242 11.41 -33.63 1.00
N THR A 243 11.66 -33.29 2.27
CA THR A 243 13.00 -33.25 2.88
C THR A 243 13.28 -34.42 3.83
N SER A 244 12.28 -35.27 4.09
CA SER A 244 12.36 -36.49 4.92
C SER A 244 12.55 -37.74 4.06
#